data_AF-A0A1F1L899-F1
#
_entry.id   AF-A0A1F1L899-F1
#
_cell.length_a   1.000
_cell.length_b   1.000
_cell.length_c   1.000
_cell.angle_alpha   90.00
_cell.angle_beta   90.00
_cell.angle_gamma   90.00
#
_symmetry.space_group_name_H-M   'P 1'
#
loop_
_entity.id
_entity.type
_entity.pdbx_description
1 polymer ?
#
loop_
_entity_poly.entity_id
_entity_poly.type
_entity_poly.pdbx_seq_one_letter_code
_entity_poly.pdbx_strand_id
1 'polypeptide(L)'
;MLIEQAREYAADGRFEEALEVAYQAGLRTAGARIAVSMVARRKRKPSSAWEQLALVSAEDKEWAQEFGQYSKLRSRVSLGLEDGVEEDAVFELMGLAARFMAATHAAAVESDFAA
;
A
#
# COMPACT_ATOMS: atom_id res chain seq x y z
N MET A 1 7.32 -4.36 -12.15
CA MET A 1 6.99 -3.57 -10.94
C MET A 1 5.70 -4.13 -10.37
N LEU A 2 5.51 -4.18 -9.04
CA LEU A 2 4.34 -4.87 -8.45
C LEU A 2 3.00 -4.35 -9.01
N ILE A 3 2.83 -3.03 -9.18
CA ILE A 3 1.57 -2.51 -9.72
C ILE A 3 1.30 -2.95 -11.17
N GLU A 4 2.34 -3.14 -11.99
CA GLU A 4 2.17 -3.64 -13.37
C GLU A 4 1.75 -5.11 -13.35
N GLN A 5 2.32 -5.90 -12.43
CA GLN A 5 1.92 -7.30 -12.26
C GLN A 5 0.47 -7.41 -11.74
N ALA A 6 0.02 -6.50 -10.88
CA ALA A 6 -1.39 -6.45 -10.48
C ALA A 6 -2.31 -6.15 -11.68
N ARG A 7 -1.88 -5.27 -12.61
CA ARG A 7 -2.61 -4.99 -13.85
C ARG A 7 -2.66 -6.20 -14.78
N GLU A 8 -1.57 -6.93 -14.91
CA GLU A 8 -1.52 -8.17 -15.69
C GLU A 8 -2.52 -9.20 -15.14
N TYR A 9 -2.52 -9.43 -13.82
CA TYR A 9 -3.49 -10.33 -13.21
C TYR A 9 -4.94 -9.88 -13.39
N ALA A 10 -5.22 -8.58 -13.21
CA ALA A 10 -6.57 -8.06 -13.44
C ALA A 10 -7.02 -8.23 -14.91
N ALA A 11 -6.12 -8.01 -15.87
CA ALA A 11 -6.40 -8.21 -17.29
C ALA A 11 -6.69 -9.68 -17.64
N ASP A 12 -6.08 -10.62 -16.91
CA ASP A 12 -6.32 -12.06 -17.03
C ASP A 12 -7.56 -12.54 -16.22
N GLY A 13 -8.30 -11.63 -15.56
CA GLY A 13 -9.45 -11.97 -14.71
C GLY A 13 -9.08 -12.61 -13.36
N ARG A 14 -7.80 -12.53 -12.98
CA ARG A 14 -7.22 -13.11 -11.76
C ARG A 14 -7.25 -12.09 -10.63
N PHE A 15 -8.46 -11.75 -10.20
CA PHE A 15 -8.71 -10.62 -9.29
C PHE A 15 -8.16 -10.84 -7.87
N GLU A 16 -8.10 -12.07 -7.38
CA GLU A 16 -7.51 -12.41 -6.09
C GLU A 16 -6.00 -12.11 -6.07
N GLU A 17 -5.27 -12.56 -7.10
CA GLU A 17 -3.84 -12.29 -7.23
C GLU A 17 -3.57 -10.81 -7.50
N ALA A 18 -4.43 -10.15 -8.28
CA ALA A 18 -4.34 -8.70 -8.50
C ALA A 18 -4.49 -7.92 -7.19
N LEU A 19 -5.48 -8.26 -6.35
CA LEU A 19 -5.68 -7.66 -5.02
C LEU A 19 -4.44 -7.84 -4.15
N GLU A 20 -3.91 -9.06 -4.08
CA GLU A 20 -2.74 -9.40 -3.27
C GLU A 20 -1.51 -8.58 -3.68
N VAL A 21 -1.22 -8.54 -4.97
CA VAL A 21 -0.05 -7.82 -5.49
C VAL A 21 -0.22 -6.31 -5.37
N ALA A 22 -1.43 -5.77 -5.58
CA ALA A 22 -1.72 -4.36 -5.36
C ALA A 22 -1.50 -3.96 -3.88
N TYR A 23 -1.97 -4.79 -2.95
CA TYR A 23 -1.77 -4.56 -1.51
C TYR A 23 -0.27 -4.61 -1.14
N GLN A 24 0.48 -5.56 -1.69
CA GLN A 24 1.93 -5.65 -1.51
C GLN A 24 2.66 -4.43 -2.07
N ALA A 25 2.22 -3.88 -3.21
CA ALA A 25 2.76 -2.64 -3.75
C ALA A 25 2.59 -1.49 -2.74
N GLY A 26 1.42 -1.35 -2.14
CA GLY A 26 1.16 -0.38 -1.07
C GLY A 26 2.09 -0.57 0.13
N LEU A 27 2.22 -1.81 0.65
CA LEU A 27 3.10 -2.11 1.79
C LEU A 27 4.57 -1.77 1.50
N ARG A 28 5.04 -2.07 0.29
CA ARG A 28 6.42 -1.76 -0.13
C ARG A 28 6.65 -0.24 -0.18
N THR A 29 5.68 0.50 -0.70
CA THR A 29 5.71 1.97 -0.73
C THR A 29 5.70 2.55 0.67
N ALA A 30 4.86 2.05 1.58
CA ALA A 30 4.85 2.47 2.97
C ALA A 30 6.20 2.21 3.65
N GLY A 31 6.81 1.05 3.40
CA GLY A 31 8.16 0.75 3.87
C GLY A 31 9.19 1.77 3.42
N ALA A 32 9.17 2.16 2.13
CA ALA A 32 10.06 3.19 1.60
C ALA A 32 9.81 4.56 2.27
N ARG A 33 8.54 4.96 2.37
CA ARG A 33 8.11 6.22 3.02
C ARG A 33 8.55 6.28 4.49
N ILE A 34 8.37 5.20 5.23
CA ILE A 34 8.77 5.10 6.64
C ILE A 34 10.29 5.13 6.76
N ALA A 35 11.03 4.44 5.89
CA ALA A 35 12.49 4.31 5.96
C ALA A 35 13.22 5.65 5.91
N VAL A 36 12.68 6.63 5.16
CA VAL A 36 13.23 7.99 5.05
C VAL A 36 12.73 8.94 6.14
N SER A 37 11.81 8.50 7.00
CA SER A 37 11.21 9.32 8.06
C SER A 37 11.92 9.17 9.41
N MET A 38 11.62 10.08 10.34
CA MET A 38 12.04 9.97 11.74
C MET A 38 11.44 8.75 12.48
N VAL A 39 10.34 8.18 11.98
CA VAL A 39 9.73 6.97 12.56
C VAL A 39 10.67 5.76 12.43
N ALA A 40 11.48 5.69 11.36
CA ALA A 40 12.44 4.61 11.16
C ALA A 40 13.41 4.46 12.35
N ARG A 41 13.81 5.58 12.95
CA ARG A 41 14.80 5.67 14.04
C ARG A 41 14.21 5.45 15.43
N ARG A 42 12.89 5.29 15.58
CA ARG A 42 12.25 5.11 16.89
C ARG A 42 12.61 3.75 17.49
N LYS A 43 13.05 3.76 18.77
CA LYS A 43 13.38 2.55 19.54
C LYS A 43 12.18 1.62 19.75
N ARG A 44 10.98 2.17 19.88
CA ARG A 44 9.72 1.44 19.99
C ARG A 44 8.77 1.96 18.92
N LYS A 45 8.28 1.06 18.07
CA LYS A 45 7.29 1.37 17.04
C LYS A 45 6.41 0.14 16.80
N PRO A 46 5.17 0.32 16.30
CA PRO A 46 4.28 -0.79 16.00
C PRO A 46 4.87 -1.75 14.96
N SER A 47 4.43 -3.00 14.93
CA SER A 47 4.86 -3.98 13.92
C SER A 47 4.15 -3.78 12.57
N SER A 48 2.90 -3.30 12.59
CA SER A 48 2.14 -3.01 11.38
C SER A 48 2.77 -1.86 10.59
N ALA A 49 2.94 -2.05 9.28
CA ALA A 49 3.43 -1.01 8.38
C ALA A 49 2.47 0.20 8.35
N TRP A 50 1.16 -0.03 8.38
CA TRP A 50 0.16 1.04 8.37
C TRP A 50 0.16 1.85 9.67
N GLU A 51 0.30 1.18 10.81
CA GLU A 51 0.40 1.86 12.11
C GLU A 51 1.70 2.67 12.21
N GLN A 52 2.81 2.18 11.62
CA GLN A 52 4.04 2.96 11.51
C GLN A 52 3.88 4.15 10.56
N LEU A 53 3.24 3.96 9.40
CA LEU A 53 3.01 5.00 8.40
C LEU A 53 2.19 6.16 8.99
N ALA A 54 1.15 5.83 9.77
CA ALA A 54 0.31 6.81 10.47
C ALA A 54 1.05 7.69 11.49
N LEU A 55 2.29 7.35 11.86
CA LEU A 55 3.13 8.13 12.76
C LEU A 55 4.06 9.11 12.01
N VAL A 56 4.12 9.04 10.68
CA VAL A 56 5.03 9.86 9.86
C VAL A 56 4.50 11.28 9.72
N SER A 57 3.26 11.44 9.25
CA SER A 57 2.59 12.73 9.09
C SER A 57 1.06 12.57 9.11
N ALA A 58 0.33 13.69 9.04
CA ALA A 58 -1.13 13.68 8.91
C ALA A 58 -1.58 13.07 7.57
N GLU A 59 -0.89 13.40 6.47
CA GLU A 59 -1.17 12.82 5.15
C GLU A 59 -0.88 11.31 5.13
N ASP A 60 0.25 10.88 5.71
CA ASP A 60 0.61 9.46 5.77
C ASP A 60 -0.40 8.65 6.62
N LYS A 61 -1.07 9.29 7.58
CA LYS A 61 -2.16 8.68 8.34
C LYS A 61 -3.40 8.44 7.49
N GLU A 62 -3.72 9.31 6.53
CA GLU A 62 -4.84 9.12 5.60
C GLU A 62 -4.57 7.90 4.70
N TRP A 63 -3.36 7.80 4.14
CA TRP A 63 -2.94 6.61 3.38
C TRP A 63 -3.06 5.34 4.21
N ALA A 64 -2.58 5.35 5.46
CA ALA A 64 -2.69 4.19 6.35
C ALA A 64 -4.15 3.78 6.62
N GLN A 65 -5.07 4.75 6.70
CA GLN A 65 -6.50 4.49 6.87
C GLN A 65 -7.15 3.91 5.61
N GLU A 66 -6.84 4.46 4.44
CA GLU A 66 -7.33 3.93 3.15
C GLU A 66 -6.87 2.47 2.95
N PHE A 67 -5.58 2.18 3.07
CA PHE A 67 -5.08 0.80 2.94
C PHE A 67 -5.56 -0.13 4.06
N GLY A 68 -5.73 0.40 5.26
CA GLY A 68 -6.20 -0.36 6.43
C GLY A 68 -7.53 -1.07 6.15
N GLN A 69 -8.43 -0.45 5.39
CA GLN A 69 -9.74 -1.01 5.03
C GLN A 69 -9.64 -2.31 4.22
N TYR A 70 -8.58 -2.47 3.42
CA TYR A 70 -8.35 -3.66 2.60
C TYR A 70 -7.65 -4.81 3.36
N SER A 71 -7.12 -4.55 4.57
CA SER A 71 -6.34 -5.55 5.34
C SER A 71 -7.14 -6.83 5.62
N LYS A 72 -8.43 -6.68 5.97
CA LYS A 72 -9.31 -7.81 6.28
C LYS A 72 -9.65 -8.60 5.02
N LEU A 73 -10.01 -7.92 3.94
CA LEU A 73 -10.31 -8.54 2.64
C LEU A 73 -9.10 -9.33 2.15
N ARG A 74 -7.93 -8.69 2.08
CA ARG A 74 -6.66 -9.33 1.72
C ARG A 74 -6.35 -10.55 2.58
N SER A 75 -6.54 -10.46 3.90
CA SER A 75 -6.30 -11.62 4.78
C SER A 75 -7.21 -12.81 4.44
N ARG A 76 -8.48 -12.57 4.11
CA ARG A 76 -9.43 -13.64 3.76
C ARG A 76 -9.08 -14.26 2.42
N VAL A 77 -8.76 -13.44 1.42
CA VAL A 77 -8.28 -13.88 0.10
C VAL A 77 -7.04 -14.75 0.24
N SER A 78 -6.03 -14.31 1.00
CA SER A 78 -4.80 -15.11 1.21
C SER A 78 -5.03 -16.48 1.88
N LEU A 79 -6.15 -16.64 2.59
CA LEU A 79 -6.52 -17.89 3.26
C LEU A 79 -7.51 -18.73 2.42
N GLY A 80 -7.89 -18.28 1.22
CA GLY A 80 -8.91 -18.92 0.39
C GLY A 80 -10.29 -18.91 1.04
N LEU A 81 -10.59 -17.91 1.89
CA LEU A 81 -11.83 -17.79 2.63
C LEU A 81 -12.86 -16.86 1.97
N GLU A 82 -12.57 -16.39 0.76
CA GLU A 82 -13.44 -15.54 -0.03
C GLU A 82 -13.78 -16.23 -1.35
N ASP A 83 -15.07 -16.29 -1.68
CA ASP A 83 -15.57 -16.91 -2.92
C ASP A 83 -15.50 -15.89 -4.08
N GLY A 84 -14.28 -15.44 -4.37
CA GLY A 84 -13.99 -14.38 -5.34
C GLY A 84 -13.92 -12.97 -4.73
N VAL A 85 -13.35 -12.03 -5.48
CA VAL A 85 -13.17 -10.63 -5.08
C VAL A 85 -13.88 -9.74 -6.08
N GLU A 86 -14.60 -8.74 -5.58
CA GLU A 86 -15.24 -7.73 -6.44
C GLU A 86 -14.19 -6.96 -7.24
N GLU A 87 -14.37 -6.91 -8.56
CA GLU A 87 -13.43 -6.24 -9.48
C GLU A 87 -13.21 -4.77 -9.10
N ASP A 88 -14.28 -4.08 -8.72
CA ASP A 88 -14.24 -2.68 -8.30
C ASP A 88 -13.30 -2.49 -7.10
N ALA A 89 -13.37 -3.34 -6.08
CA ALA A 89 -12.49 -3.27 -4.92
C ALA A 89 -11.01 -3.49 -5.31
N VAL A 90 -10.74 -4.35 -6.30
CA VAL A 90 -9.39 -4.56 -6.83
C VAL A 90 -8.89 -3.33 -7.57
N PHE A 91 -9.70 -2.76 -8.47
CA PHE A 91 -9.33 -1.56 -9.22
C PHE A 91 -9.15 -0.34 -8.32
N GLU A 92 -9.99 -0.19 -7.30
CA GLU A 92 -9.83 0.85 -6.28
C GLU A 92 -8.50 0.70 -5.53
N LEU A 93 -8.17 -0.51 -5.07
CA LEU A 93 -6.90 -0.77 -4.38
C LEU A 93 -5.69 -0.55 -5.28
N MET A 94 -5.77 -0.94 -6.56
CA MET A 94 -4.73 -0.67 -7.55
C MET A 94 -4.55 0.84 -7.78
N GLY A 95 -5.66 1.57 -7.93
CA GLY A 95 -5.64 3.03 -8.05
C GLY A 95 -5.03 3.71 -6.82
N LEU A 96 -5.41 3.26 -5.63
CA LEU A 96 -4.84 3.68 -4.35
C LEU A 96 -3.32 3.44 -4.28
N ALA A 97 -2.86 2.23 -4.62
CA ALA A 97 -1.45 1.89 -4.67
C ALA A 97 -0.66 2.77 -5.67
N ALA A 98 -1.20 3.00 -6.86
CA ALA A 98 -0.57 3.87 -7.86
C ALA A 98 -0.46 5.33 -7.37
N ARG A 99 -1.53 5.88 -6.78
CA ARG A 99 -1.54 7.24 -6.21
C ARG A 99 -0.52 7.38 -5.08
N PHE A 100 -0.49 6.42 -4.15
CA PHE A 100 0.45 6.46 -3.03
C PHE A 100 1.91 6.34 -3.47
N MET A 101 2.19 5.50 -4.48
CA MET A 101 3.51 5.44 -5.11
C MET A 101 3.93 6.77 -5.72
N ALA A 102 3.05 7.42 -6.46
CA ALA A 102 3.32 8.72 -7.08
C ALA A 102 3.57 9.80 -6.01
N ALA A 103 2.73 9.88 -4.99
CA ALA A 103 2.89 10.83 -3.87
C ALA A 103 4.21 10.60 -3.11
N THR A 104 4.55 9.34 -2.85
CA THR A 104 5.81 8.98 -2.16
C THR A 104 7.03 9.37 -2.99
N HIS A 105 7.00 9.16 -4.31
CA HIS A 105 8.07 9.58 -5.20
C HIS A 105 8.18 11.11 -5.27
N ALA A 106 7.07 11.83 -5.44
CA ALA A 106 7.07 13.29 -5.49
C ALA A 106 7.69 13.90 -4.22
N ALA A 107 7.30 13.43 -3.04
CA ALA A 107 7.83 13.94 -1.80
C ALA A 107 9.29 13.50 -1.52
N ALA A 108 9.77 12.38 -2.10
CA ALA A 108 11.19 12.05 -2.07
C ALA A 108 12.01 13.04 -2.90
N VAL A 109 11.52 13.40 -4.10
CA VAL A 109 12.14 14.41 -4.96
C VAL A 109 12.18 15.77 -4.28
N GLU A 110 11.09 16.21 -3.66
CA GLU A 110 11.04 17.46 -2.89
C GLU A 110 12.06 17.49 -1.74
N SER A 111 12.24 16.37 -1.04
CA SER A 111 13.23 16.25 0.04
C SER A 111 14.67 16.36 -0.48
N ASP A 112 14.98 15.80 -1.65
CA ASP A 112 16.32 15.85 -2.24
C ASP A 112 16.70 17.28 -2.69
N PHE A 113 15.73 18.09 -3.10
CA PHE A 113 15.97 19.51 -3.45
C PHE A 113 16.08 20.43 -2.23
N ALA A 114 15.59 20.01 -1.07
CA ALA A 114 15.61 20.79 0.17
C ALA A 114 16.85 20.54 1.06
N ALA A 115 17.68 19.55 0.71
CA ALA A 115 18.89 19.14 1.43
C ALA A 115 20.18 19.74 0.83
#